data_AF-A0A7S1ZB28-F1
#
_entry.id   AF-A0A7S1ZB28-F1
#
_cell.length_a   1.000
_cell.length_b   1.000
_cell.length_c   1.000
_cell.angle_alpha   90.00
_cell.angle_beta   90.00
_cell.angle_gamma   90.00
#
_symmetry.space_group_name_H-M   'P 1'
#
loop_
_entity.id
_entity.type
_entity.pdbx_description
1 polymer ?
#
loop_
_entity_poly.entity_id
_entity_poly.type
_entity_poly.pdbx_seq_one_letter_code
_entity_poly.pdbx_strand_id
1 'polypeptide(L)'
;FDDSTREQTDIHNTTNKQTNKNTNKRKREKEYISKIHNKMSTTKNNNNLLKFHPFSSTVEPSFWLSLSKLKLHSLKLNEDPVPIQGSFSITPPTIRNSKDSGSNNSSVGGLVRIRLDQSSLSSLDTNATKDCTIQNEVRILPGKVLVVNTKEGFKQCDKNEFIST
;
A
#
# COMPACT_ATOMS: atom_id res chain seq x y z
N PHE A 1 -84.89 -3.73 73.38
CA PHE A 1 -83.89 -4.73 73.00
C PHE A 1 -84.40 -5.47 71.79
N ASP A 2 -83.90 -5.39 70.58
CA ASP A 2 -82.95 -4.56 69.81
C ASP A 2 -83.30 -4.93 68.34
N ASP A 3 -82.87 -4.34 67.23
CA ASP A 3 -81.53 -3.89 66.85
C ASP A 3 -81.61 -3.37 65.40
N SER A 4 -80.51 -2.78 64.93
CA SER A 4 -80.08 -2.61 63.54
C SER A 4 -80.46 -1.34 62.79
N THR A 5 -79.78 -0.27 63.20
CA THR A 5 -79.17 0.70 62.27
C THR A 5 -77.80 0.21 61.80
N ARG A 6 -77.47 0.43 60.52
CA ARG A 6 -76.40 1.35 60.04
C ARG A 6 -75.69 0.81 58.78
N GLU A 7 -75.99 1.44 57.65
CA GLU A 7 -75.13 1.48 56.47
C GLU A 7 -73.88 2.34 56.76
N GLN A 8 -72.70 1.93 56.27
CA GLN A 8 -71.71 2.84 55.69
C GLN A 8 -70.52 2.10 55.03
N THR A 9 -70.24 2.53 53.80
CA THR A 9 -68.93 2.71 53.11
C THR A 9 -67.99 1.52 52.92
N ASP A 10 -67.58 1.29 51.66
CA ASP A 10 -66.18 1.52 51.26
C ASP A 10 -65.99 1.48 49.73
N ILE A 11 -65.58 2.61 49.16
CA ILE A 11 -65.00 2.76 47.82
C ILE A 11 -63.56 3.23 48.05
N HIS A 12 -62.56 2.42 47.68
CA HIS A 12 -61.42 2.85 46.84
C HIS A 12 -60.28 1.81 46.74
N ASN A 13 -59.64 1.83 45.56
CA ASN A 13 -58.24 1.48 45.27
C ASN A 13 -57.95 0.11 44.63
N THR A 14 -58.19 0.02 43.32
CA THR A 14 -57.59 -1.05 42.49
C THR A 14 -57.14 -0.57 41.11
N THR A 15 -56.28 0.45 41.04
CA THR A 15 -55.71 0.85 39.73
C THR A 15 -54.34 1.50 39.85
N ASN A 16 -53.26 0.78 40.21
CA ASN A 16 -51.90 1.35 40.08
C ASN A 16 -50.68 0.39 40.06
N LYS A 17 -50.85 -0.94 39.99
CA LYS A 17 -49.70 -1.89 40.09
C LYS A 17 -49.24 -2.58 38.80
N GLN A 18 -49.98 -2.47 37.69
CA GLN A 18 -49.65 -3.21 36.45
C GLN A 18 -48.81 -2.44 35.42
N THR A 19 -48.79 -1.11 35.46
CA THR A 19 -48.11 -0.27 34.45
C THR A 19 -46.59 -0.18 34.62
N ASN A 20 -46.06 -0.39 35.83
CA ASN A 20 -44.62 -0.23 36.13
C ASN A 20 -43.73 -1.43 35.75
N LYS A 21 -44.29 -2.62 35.51
CA LYS A 21 -43.49 -3.81 35.14
C LYS A 21 -43.15 -3.83 33.65
N ASN A 22 -43.99 -3.24 32.79
CA ASN A 22 -43.79 -3.26 31.34
C ASN A 22 -42.78 -2.23 30.83
N THR A 23 -42.56 -1.13 31.53
CA THR A 23 -41.59 -0.09 31.15
C THR A 23 -40.15 -0.55 31.34
N ASN A 24 -39.88 -1.28 32.42
CA ASN A 24 -38.54 -1.81 32.73
C ASN A 24 -38.11 -2.94 31.79
N LYS A 25 -39.03 -3.79 31.34
CA LYS A 25 -38.75 -4.85 30.36
C LYS A 25 -38.37 -4.28 28.99
N ARG A 26 -39.15 -3.30 28.50
CA ARG A 26 -38.88 -2.62 27.23
C ARG A 26 -37.56 -1.82 27.24
N LYS A 27 -37.16 -1.28 28.40
CA LYS A 27 -35.89 -0.55 28.53
C LYS A 27 -34.67 -1.49 28.43
N ARG A 28 -34.75 -2.68 29.04
CA ARG A 28 -33.68 -3.69 28.96
C ARG A 28 -33.57 -4.33 27.57
N GLU A 29 -34.67 -4.56 26.87
CA GLU A 29 -34.65 -5.07 25.49
C GLU A 29 -34.05 -4.05 24.52
N LYS A 30 -34.37 -2.76 24.65
CA LYS A 30 -33.74 -1.70 23.83
C LYS A 30 -32.23 -1.59 24.08
N GLU A 31 -31.80 -1.74 25.33
CA GLU A 31 -30.37 -1.70 25.69
C GLU A 31 -29.62 -2.93 25.18
N TYR A 32 -30.25 -4.11 25.18
CA TYR A 32 -29.69 -5.34 24.65
C TYR A 32 -29.58 -5.30 23.11
N ILE A 33 -30.61 -4.79 22.43
CA ILE A 33 -30.60 -4.59 20.97
C ILE A 33 -29.55 -3.53 20.58
N SER A 34 -29.43 -2.44 21.34
CA SER A 34 -28.37 -1.43 21.15
C SER A 34 -26.96 -2.02 21.34
N LYS A 35 -26.76 -2.84 22.38
CA LYS A 35 -25.49 -3.54 22.63
C LYS A 35 -25.15 -4.54 21.52
N ILE A 36 -26.14 -5.24 20.95
CA ILE A 36 -25.94 -6.13 19.80
C ILE A 36 -25.58 -5.31 18.54
N HIS A 37 -26.29 -4.22 18.26
CA HIS A 37 -26.05 -3.39 17.07
C HIS A 37 -24.67 -2.72 17.09
N ASN A 38 -24.18 -2.32 18.27
CA ASN A 38 -22.83 -1.80 18.45
C ASN A 38 -21.74 -2.89 18.44
N LYS A 39 -22.06 -4.13 18.85
CA LYS A 39 -21.12 -5.26 18.85
C LYS A 39 -20.97 -5.90 17.47
N MET A 40 -21.97 -5.78 16.59
CA MET A 40 -21.92 -6.29 15.21
C MET A 40 -21.31 -5.31 14.19
N SER A 41 -21.15 -4.03 14.53
CA SER A 41 -20.58 -3.00 13.64
C SER A 41 -19.05 -2.84 13.76
N THR A 42 -18.40 -3.57 14.67
CA THR A 42 -16.93 -3.54 14.85
C THR A 42 -16.22 -4.74 14.23
N THR A 43 -16.81 -5.41 13.24
CA THR A 43 -16.03 -6.26 12.34
C THR A 43 -15.28 -5.32 11.41
N LYS A 44 -14.07 -4.93 11.84
CA LYS A 44 -13.09 -4.20 11.04
C LYS A 44 -12.84 -5.07 9.81
N ASN A 45 -13.57 -4.85 8.73
CA ASN A 45 -13.30 -5.43 7.42
C ASN A 45 -11.92 -4.89 7.03
N ASN A 46 -10.88 -5.64 7.41
CA ASN A 46 -9.53 -5.42 6.97
C ASN A 46 -9.50 -5.80 5.49
N ASN A 47 -10.07 -4.92 4.66
CA ASN A 47 -9.93 -4.93 3.22
C ASN A 47 -8.46 -4.60 2.94
N ASN A 48 -7.60 -5.60 3.16
CA ASN A 48 -6.17 -5.53 2.91
C ASN A 48 -5.97 -5.51 1.40
N LEU A 49 -6.21 -4.34 0.83
CA LEU A 49 -5.95 -4.07 -0.57
C LEU A 49 -4.45 -4.25 -0.81
N LEU A 50 -4.11 -5.09 -1.79
CA LEU A 50 -2.73 -5.26 -2.24
C LEU A 50 -2.19 -3.90 -2.70
N LYS A 51 -1.03 -3.51 -2.18
CA LYS A 51 -0.34 -2.28 -2.55
C LYS A 51 0.97 -2.62 -3.25
N PHE A 52 1.29 -1.86 -4.30
CA PHE A 52 2.58 -1.94 -4.97
C PHE A 52 3.56 -0.96 -4.32
N HIS A 53 4.83 -1.36 -4.24
CA HIS A 53 5.90 -0.50 -3.76
C HIS A 53 6.73 -0.01 -4.94
N PRO A 54 6.97 1.32 -5.07
CA PRO A 54 7.81 1.83 -6.15
C PRO A 54 9.27 1.40 -5.95
N PHE A 55 9.98 1.23 -7.06
CA PHE A 55 11.43 1.08 -7.05
C PHE A 55 12.11 2.45 -7.13
N SER A 56 13.40 2.49 -6.77
CA SER A 56 14.27 3.64 -7.03
C SER A 56 15.37 3.25 -8.01
N SER A 57 15.84 4.18 -8.83
CA SER A 57 16.98 3.97 -9.72
C SER A 57 18.18 4.82 -9.30
N THR A 58 19.38 4.39 -9.67
CA THR A 58 20.63 5.14 -9.50
C THR A 58 21.48 4.91 -10.73
N VAL A 59 21.88 6.01 -11.39
CA VAL A 59 22.70 5.96 -12.60
C VAL A 59 24.08 6.47 -12.25
N GLU A 60 25.09 5.62 -12.41
CA GLU A 60 26.47 6.00 -12.11
C GLU A 60 27.03 6.93 -13.19
N PRO A 61 27.98 7.82 -12.84
CA PRO A 61 28.68 8.65 -13.82
C PRO A 61 29.31 7.85 -14.98
N SER A 62 29.76 6.63 -14.71
CA SER A 62 30.33 5.69 -15.68
C SER A 62 29.36 5.32 -16.80
N PHE A 63 28.06 5.23 -16.49
CA PHE A 63 27.00 5.01 -17.47
C PHE A 63 26.88 6.20 -18.42
N TRP A 64 26.77 7.42 -17.89
CA TRP A 64 26.60 8.63 -18.71
C TRP A 64 27.79 8.88 -19.63
N LEU A 65 29.01 8.61 -19.16
CA LEU A 65 30.21 8.71 -19.98
C LEU A 65 30.17 7.73 -21.15
N SER A 66 29.76 6.48 -20.90
CA SER A 66 29.64 5.44 -21.92
C SER A 66 28.52 5.74 -22.90
N LEU A 67 27.36 6.20 -22.42
CA LEU A 67 26.23 6.60 -23.27
C LEU A 67 26.59 7.79 -24.16
N SER A 68 27.37 8.75 -23.64
CA SER A 68 27.81 9.91 -24.42
C SER A 68 28.75 9.50 -25.55
N LYS A 69 29.70 8.58 -25.28
CA LYS A 69 30.56 7.99 -26.31
C LYS A 69 29.72 7.28 -27.38
N LEU A 70 28.77 6.45 -26.95
CA LEU A 70 27.87 5.74 -27.87
C LEU A 70 27.04 6.72 -28.72
N LYS A 71 26.54 7.81 -28.12
CA LYS A 71 25.77 8.85 -28.82
C LYS A 71 26.60 9.52 -29.91
N LEU A 72 27.82 9.94 -29.60
CA LEU A 72 28.67 10.67 -30.53
C LEU A 72 29.18 9.79 -31.67
N HIS A 73 29.53 8.53 -31.39
CA HIS A 73 30.17 7.66 -32.37
C HIS A 73 29.18 6.83 -33.20
N SER A 74 28.13 6.29 -32.57
CA SER A 74 27.23 5.32 -33.18
C SER A 74 25.84 5.88 -33.47
N LEU A 75 25.17 6.48 -32.49
CA LEU A 75 23.78 6.93 -32.65
C LEU A 75 23.69 8.18 -33.53
N LYS A 76 24.58 9.15 -33.35
CA LYS A 76 24.58 10.44 -34.07
C LYS A 76 23.23 11.15 -33.92
N LEU A 77 22.44 11.19 -35.00
CA LEU A 77 21.10 11.77 -35.05
C LEU A 77 19.99 10.72 -34.92
N ASN A 78 20.33 9.43 -34.85
CA ASN A 78 19.36 8.37 -34.61
C ASN A 78 18.87 8.44 -33.14
N GLU A 79 17.56 8.38 -32.96
CA GLU A 79 16.88 8.39 -31.66
C GLU A 79 16.22 7.04 -31.34
N ASP A 80 16.57 5.96 -32.05
CA ASP A 80 16.08 4.62 -31.76
C ASP A 80 16.41 4.19 -30.31
N PRO A 81 15.48 3.52 -29.59
CA PRO A 81 15.75 3.02 -28.25
C PRO A 81 16.93 2.06 -28.21
N VAL A 82 17.89 2.32 -27.32
CA VAL A 82 19.08 1.49 -27.14
C VAL A 82 18.83 0.46 -26.04
N PRO A 83 19.06 -0.84 -26.28
CA PRO A 83 18.91 -1.86 -25.26
C PRO A 83 19.95 -1.67 -24.15
N ILE A 84 19.52 -1.82 -22.90
CA ILE A 84 20.37 -1.74 -21.71
C ILE A 84 20.06 -2.88 -20.75
N GLN A 85 21.01 -3.17 -19.86
CA GLN A 85 20.83 -4.10 -18.75
C GLN A 85 21.11 -3.42 -17.42
N GLY A 86 20.05 -3.24 -16.62
CA GLY A 86 20.16 -2.79 -15.25
C GLY A 86 20.46 -3.93 -14.31
N SER A 87 21.00 -3.59 -13.15
CA SER A 87 21.19 -4.53 -12.06
C SER A 87 20.39 -4.07 -10.85
N PHE A 88 19.76 -4.96 -10.09
CA PHE A 88 19.09 -4.56 -8.87
C PHE A 88 19.40 -5.48 -7.71
N SER A 89 19.44 -4.89 -6.52
CA SER A 89 19.52 -5.62 -5.26
C SER A 89 18.28 -5.34 -4.42
N ILE A 90 17.85 -6.37 -3.69
CA ILE A 90 16.77 -6.27 -2.72
C ILE A 90 17.43 -6.15 -1.37
N THR A 91 17.37 -4.97 -0.75
CA THR A 91 17.83 -4.80 0.64
C THR A 91 16.71 -5.28 1.55
N PRO A 92 16.88 -6.33 2.37
CA PRO A 92 15.83 -6.76 3.29
C PRO A 92 15.46 -5.61 4.26
N PRO A 93 14.19 -5.50 4.67
CA PRO A 93 13.83 -4.53 5.70
C PRO A 93 14.66 -4.82 6.96
N THR A 94 15.40 -3.82 7.43
CA THR A 94 16.12 -3.95 8.70
C THR A 94 15.08 -3.98 9.81
N ILE A 95 14.84 -5.15 10.39
CA ILE A 95 14.05 -5.29 11.62
C ILE A 95 14.88 -4.65 12.73
N ARG A 96 14.73 -3.35 12.91
CA ARG A 96 15.24 -2.67 14.10
C ARG A 96 14.36 -3.15 15.25
N ASN A 97 14.90 -3.99 16.12
CA ASN A 97 14.27 -4.35 17.39
C ASN A 97 14.23 -3.11 18.29
N SER A 98 13.34 -2.16 18.01
CA SER A 98 13.13 -0.98 18.86
C SER A 98 12.29 -1.40 20.06
N LYS A 99 12.95 -1.83 21.14
CA LYS A 99 12.32 -1.86 22.46
C LYS A 99 12.05 -0.46 23.02
N ASP A 100 12.65 0.58 22.43
CA ASP A 100 12.48 1.96 22.85
C ASP A 100 12.10 2.87 21.68
N SER A 101 11.20 3.82 21.95
CA SER A 101 10.64 4.87 21.09
C SER A 101 9.43 4.51 20.23
N GLY A 102 8.28 5.03 20.65
CA GLY A 102 6.98 5.03 19.97
C GLY A 102 6.93 5.83 18.66
N SER A 103 7.82 5.51 17.73
CA SER A 103 7.70 5.94 16.34
C SER A 103 6.90 4.89 15.57
N ASN A 104 5.63 5.20 15.30
CA ASN A 104 4.72 4.35 14.53
C ASN A 104 5.08 4.23 13.04
N ASN A 105 6.24 4.73 12.62
CA ASN A 105 6.74 4.55 11.26
C ASN A 105 7.64 3.31 11.22
N SER A 106 7.04 2.13 11.32
CA SER A 106 7.70 0.90 10.91
C SER A 106 8.21 1.10 9.48
N SER A 107 9.52 1.02 9.28
CA SER A 107 10.17 0.97 7.96
C SER A 107 9.75 -0.32 7.26
N VAL A 108 8.53 -0.35 6.74
CA VAL A 108 7.98 -1.45 5.95
C VAL A 108 8.61 -1.38 4.57
N GLY A 109 9.32 -2.44 4.20
CA GLY A 109 9.65 -2.72 2.80
C GLY A 109 11.14 -2.66 2.52
N GLY A 110 11.67 -3.78 2.04
CA GLY A 110 12.97 -3.76 1.40
C GLY A 110 12.94 -2.85 0.18
N LEU A 111 13.93 -1.96 0.06
CA LEU A 111 14.02 -1.06 -1.08
C LEU A 111 14.63 -1.79 -2.26
N VAL A 112 13.88 -1.87 -3.36
CA VAL A 112 14.41 -2.30 -4.66
C VAL A 112 15.10 -1.10 -5.29
N ARG A 113 16.42 -1.21 -5.48
CA ARG A 113 17.21 -0.18 -6.16
C ARG A 113 17.80 -0.74 -7.45
N ILE A 114 17.37 -0.18 -8.58
CA ILE A 114 17.95 -0.42 -9.90
C ILE A 114 19.23 0.43 -10.03
N ARG A 115 20.32 -0.16 -10.48
CA ARG A 115 21.60 0.48 -10.76
C ARG A 115 21.94 0.34 -12.23
N LEU A 116 22.47 1.43 -12.79
CA LEU A 116 23.00 1.49 -14.15
C LEU A 116 24.44 2.00 -14.10
N ASP A 117 25.35 1.26 -14.72
CA ASP A 117 26.78 1.57 -14.80
C ASP A 117 27.30 1.40 -16.23
N GLN A 118 28.61 1.48 -16.44
CA GLN A 118 29.20 1.28 -17.76
C GLN A 118 28.87 -0.09 -18.40
N SER A 119 28.75 -1.16 -17.60
CA SER A 119 28.44 -2.50 -18.09
C SER A 119 27.00 -2.62 -18.59
N SER A 120 26.10 -1.72 -18.14
CA SER A 120 24.70 -1.70 -18.56
C SER A 120 24.49 -1.46 -20.06
N LEU A 121 25.49 -0.96 -20.79
CA LEU A 121 25.44 -0.73 -22.24
C LEU A 121 26.14 -1.84 -23.06
N SER A 122 26.78 -2.82 -22.39
CA SER A 122 27.63 -3.82 -23.03
C SER A 122 26.88 -5.06 -23.53
N SER A 123 25.57 -5.14 -23.31
CA SER A 123 24.72 -6.29 -23.66
C SER A 123 24.37 -6.42 -25.16
N LEU A 124 25.04 -5.67 -26.04
CA LEU A 124 24.86 -5.83 -27.50
C LEU A 124 25.45 -7.15 -28.02
N ASP A 125 26.36 -7.77 -27.27
CA ASP A 125 27.01 -9.03 -27.65
C ASP A 125 26.26 -10.22 -27.02
N THR A 126 25.38 -10.83 -27.83
CA THR A 126 24.36 -11.83 -27.51
C THR A 126 24.84 -13.18 -26.92
N ASN A 127 26.08 -13.32 -26.47
CA ASN A 127 26.63 -14.62 -26.02
C ASN A 127 27.24 -14.63 -24.61
N ALA A 128 27.21 -13.51 -23.88
CA ALA A 128 27.75 -13.47 -22.53
C ALA A 128 26.64 -13.68 -21.48
N THR A 129 26.12 -14.91 -21.39
CA THR A 129 25.48 -15.40 -20.15
C THR A 129 26.60 -15.56 -19.12
N LYS A 130 27.12 -14.44 -18.61
CA LYS A 130 28.01 -14.48 -17.46
C LYS A 130 27.14 -14.72 -16.25
N ASP A 131 27.17 -15.96 -15.78
CA ASP A 131 26.67 -16.39 -14.47
C ASP A 131 27.16 -15.41 -13.39
N CYS A 132 26.33 -14.43 -13.05
CA CYS A 132 26.54 -13.59 -11.88
C CYS A 132 26.10 -14.36 -10.63
N THR A 133 26.89 -15.37 -10.28
CA THR A 133 26.77 -16.16 -9.06
C THR A 133 27.34 -15.36 -7.89
N ILE A 134 26.62 -14.34 -7.43
CA ILE A 134 26.93 -13.66 -6.17
C ILE A 134 25.74 -13.85 -5.23
N GLN A 135 25.98 -14.55 -4.13
CA GLN A 135 25.00 -14.73 -3.06
C GLN A 135 24.54 -13.34 -2.56
N ASN A 136 23.22 -13.12 -2.50
CA ASN A 136 22.51 -11.83 -2.42
C ASN A 136 22.19 -11.17 -3.79
N GLU A 137 21.98 -12.03 -4.78
CA GLU A 137 21.32 -11.91 -6.08
C GLU A 137 21.11 -10.49 -6.62
N VAL A 138 22.18 -9.97 -7.25
CA VAL A 138 22.07 -8.89 -8.22
C VAL A 138 21.40 -9.45 -9.46
N ARG A 139 20.13 -9.10 -9.68
CA ARG A 139 19.37 -9.59 -10.84
C ARG A 139 19.54 -8.64 -12.02
N ILE A 140 19.66 -9.20 -13.21
CA ILE A 140 19.73 -8.45 -14.47
C ILE A 140 18.31 -8.10 -14.92
N LEU A 141 18.07 -6.81 -15.14
CA LEU A 141 16.81 -6.27 -15.65
C LEU A 141 17.04 -5.76 -17.07
N PRO A 142 16.52 -6.43 -18.12
CA PRO A 142 16.57 -5.88 -19.47
C PRO A 142 15.71 -4.62 -19.54
N GLY A 143 16.19 -3.62 -20.28
CA GLY A 143 15.50 -2.36 -20.46
C GLY A 143 15.92 -1.68 -21.76
N LYS A 144 15.38 -0.49 -21.99
CA LYS A 144 15.72 0.37 -23.12
C LYS A 144 15.99 1.79 -22.61
N VAL A 145 16.93 2.49 -23.22
CA VAL A 145 17.16 3.92 -23.01
C VAL A 145 16.86 4.66 -24.31
N LEU A 146 15.97 5.66 -24.24
CA LEU A 146 15.68 6.55 -25.35
C LEU A 146 16.58 7.79 -25.24
N VAL A 147 17.35 8.05 -26.29
CA VAL A 147 18.25 9.21 -26.35
C VAL A 147 17.74 10.18 -27.39
N VAL A 148 17.14 11.27 -26.91
CA VAL A 148 16.66 12.37 -27.77
C VAL A 148 17.76 13.42 -27.98
N ASN A 149 17.74 14.06 -29.14
CA ASN A 149 18.73 15.07 -29.53
C ASN A 149 18.34 16.48 -29.13
N THR A 150 17.05 16.74 -29.02
CA THR A 150 16.53 18.07 -28.69
C THR A 150 15.77 18.04 -27.36
N LYS A 151 15.80 19.19 -26.67
CA LYS A 151 15.03 19.39 -25.45
C LYS A 151 13.53 19.39 -25.74
N GLU A 152 13.15 19.87 -26.92
CA GLU A 152 11.78 19.93 -27.41
C GLU A 152 11.26 18.51 -27.68
N GLY A 153 12.05 17.68 -28.35
CA GLY A 153 11.75 16.25 -28.54
C GLY A 153 11.56 15.52 -27.22
N PHE A 154 12.43 15.76 -26.22
CA PHE A 154 12.24 15.20 -24.88
C PHE A 154 10.90 15.59 -24.24
N LYS A 155 10.47 16.85 -24.41
CA LYS A 155 9.23 17.37 -23.83
C LYS A 155 7.98 16.85 -24.54
N GLN A 156 8.08 16.62 -25.85
CA GLN A 156 6.98 16.19 -26.71
C GLN A 156 6.83 14.66 -26.76
N CYS A 157 7.83 13.91 -26.31
CA CYS A 157 7.80 12.46 -26.27
C CYS A 157 6.60 11.94 -25.46
N ASP A 158 5.80 11.06 -26.07
CA ASP A 158 4.72 10.37 -25.39
C ASP A 158 5.29 9.27 -24.48
N LYS A 159 5.27 9.54 -23.18
CA LYS A 159 5.78 8.62 -22.17
C LYS A 159 4.92 7.37 -22.01
N ASN A 160 3.62 7.46 -22.29
CA ASN A 160 2.71 6.33 -22.14
C ASN A 160 2.95 5.31 -23.25
N GLU A 161 3.12 5.80 -24.49
CA GLU A 161 3.49 4.97 -25.63
C GLU A 161 4.81 4.25 -25.36
N PHE A 162 5.83 4.99 -24.90
CA PHE A 162 7.15 4.43 -24.60
C PHE A 162 7.12 3.34 -23.50
N ILE A 163 6.30 3.52 -22.45
CA ILE A 163 6.19 2.53 -21.37
C ILE A 163 5.37 1.29 -21.80
N SER A 164 4.50 1.43 -22.81
CA SER A 164 3.65 0.34 -23.29
C SER A 164 4.32 -0.63 -24.28
N THR A 165 5.53 -0.30 -24.75
CA THR A 165 6.27 -1.00 -25.82
C THR A 165 7.34 -1.97 -25.32
#